data_AF-A0A6P1GIJ5-F1
#
_entry.id   AF-A0A6P1GIJ5-F1
#
_cell.length_a   1.000
_cell.length_b   1.000
_cell.length_c   1.000
_cell.angle_alpha   90.00
_cell.angle_beta   90.00
_cell.angle_gamma   90.00
#
_symmetry.space_group_name_H-M   'P 1'
#
loop_
_entity.id
_entity.type
_entity.pdbx_description
1 polymer ?
#
loop_
_entity_poly.entity_id
_entity_poly.type
_entity_poly.pdbx_seq_one_letter_code
_entity_poly.pdbx_strand_id
1 'polypeptide(L)'
;MSVAPGARDARIIFQRRRTDFTDAAPTDSYGEEIEEYRDHFTEYASALFGGGSEQREAAQSGGTQSATFEVLSRRRTREVTLKDFRIKDTDGQYWNIVGKQPLGREGIRFTAVRAVA
;
A
#
# COMPACT_ATOMS: atom_id res chain seq x y z
N MET A 1 -20.19 -10.11 15.74
CA MET A 1 -20.06 -10.46 14.31
C MET A 1 -18.61 -10.27 13.92
N SER A 2 -17.82 -11.35 13.96
CA SER A 2 -16.42 -11.31 13.51
C SER A 2 -16.43 -11.47 11.99
N VAL A 3 -15.94 -10.46 11.27
CA VAL A 3 -15.58 -10.63 9.86
C VAL A 3 -14.47 -11.68 9.85
N ALA A 4 -14.77 -12.88 9.34
CA ALA A 4 -13.73 -13.88 9.12
C ALA A 4 -12.67 -13.19 8.26
N PRO A 5 -11.38 -13.17 8.68
CA PRO A 5 -10.34 -12.55 7.86
C PRO A 5 -10.43 -13.22 6.50
N GLY A 6 -10.79 -12.44 5.48
CA GLY A 6 -10.93 -12.94 4.12
C GLY A 6 -9.70 -13.77 3.79
N ALA A 7 -9.89 -14.91 3.10
CA ALA A 7 -8.78 -15.75 2.69
C ALA A 7 -7.70 -14.82 2.11
N ARG A 8 -6.46 -14.90 2.60
CA ARG A 8 -5.38 -14.07 2.08
C ARG A 8 -4.97 -14.63 0.71
N ASP A 9 -5.85 -14.49 -0.27
CA ASP A 9 -5.76 -15.10 -1.59
C ASP A 9 -5.12 -14.14 -2.61
N ALA A 10 -5.14 -12.83 -2.34
CA ALA A 10 -4.50 -11.83 -3.18
C ALA A 10 -3.00 -11.73 -2.88
N ARG A 11 -2.17 -11.96 -3.90
CA ARG A 11 -0.72 -11.72 -3.80
C ARG A 11 -0.42 -10.25 -4.06
N ILE A 12 0.19 -9.56 -3.11
CA ILE A 12 0.58 -8.16 -3.26
C ILE A 12 2.09 -7.98 -3.13
N ILE A 13 2.63 -6.96 -3.78
CA ILE A 13 4.04 -6.60 -3.72
C ILE A 13 4.15 -5.26 -3.01
N PHE A 14 4.90 -5.22 -1.91
CA PHE A 14 5.29 -3.98 -1.27
C PHE A 14 6.51 -3.44 -2.02
N GLN A 15 6.34 -2.28 -2.62
CA GLN A 15 7.44 -1.54 -3.21
C GLN A 15 7.94 -0.50 -2.22
N ARG A 16 9.25 -0.42 -2.05
CA ARG A 16 9.90 0.59 -1.22
C ARG A 16 10.41 1.74 -2.08
N ARG A 17 10.16 2.96 -1.64
CA ARG A 17 10.75 4.17 -2.21
C ARG A 17 12.26 4.13 -2.02
N ARG A 18 13.00 4.38 -3.09
CA ARG A 18 14.44 4.51 -3.03
C ARG A 18 14.78 5.81 -2.29
N THR A 19 15.35 5.68 -1.10
CA THR A 19 15.80 6.81 -0.27
C THR A 19 17.29 6.73 0.05
N ASP A 20 17.98 5.70 -0.42
CA ASP A 20 19.41 5.53 -0.24
C ASP A 20 20.15 6.54 -1.15
N PHE A 21 20.59 7.65 -0.54
CA PHE A 21 21.46 8.68 -1.13
C PHE A 21 22.89 8.18 -1.46
N THR A 22 23.13 6.87 -1.39
CA THR A 22 24.44 6.25 -1.64
C THR A 22 24.76 6.16 -3.14
N ASP A 23 23.72 6.17 -3.98
CA ASP A 23 23.78 6.32 -5.43
C ASP A 23 22.89 7.51 -5.79
N ALA A 24 23.37 8.48 -6.57
CA ALA A 24 22.62 9.69 -6.94
C ALA A 24 21.17 9.34 -7.33
N ALA A 25 20.20 10.02 -6.70
CA ALA A 25 18.80 9.90 -7.08
C ALA A 25 18.68 10.23 -8.58
N PRO A 26 17.91 9.45 -9.36
CA PRO A 26 17.72 9.75 -10.77
C PRO A 26 17.11 11.14 -10.88
N THR A 27 17.86 12.08 -11.43
CA THR A 27 17.35 13.42 -11.73
C THR A 27 16.78 13.45 -13.13
N ASP A 28 15.64 14.10 -13.33
CA ASP A 28 15.19 14.43 -14.68
C ASP A 28 16.18 15.40 -15.35
N SER A 29 16.01 15.63 -16.65
CA SER A 29 16.65 16.66 -17.47
C SER A 29 16.72 18.04 -16.80
N TYR A 30 15.81 18.34 -15.88
CA TYR A 30 15.70 19.59 -15.13
C TYR A 30 16.34 19.56 -13.73
N GLY A 31 16.95 18.45 -13.31
CA GLY A 31 17.62 18.32 -12.01
C GLY A 31 16.70 18.01 -10.83
N GLU A 32 15.41 17.72 -11.07
CA GLU A 32 14.48 17.30 -10.03
C GLU A 32 14.63 15.80 -9.72
N GLU A 33 14.56 15.42 -8.44
CA GLU A 33 14.63 14.03 -8.01
C GLU A 33 13.36 13.27 -8.46
N ILE A 34 13.56 12.20 -9.22
CA ILE A 34 12.48 11.31 -9.65
C ILE A 34 12.22 10.29 -8.53
N GLU A 35 10.97 10.22 -8.05
CA GLU A 35 10.56 9.22 -7.07
C GLU A 35 10.53 7.81 -7.68
N GLU A 36 11.58 7.03 -7.40
CA GLU A 36 11.68 5.64 -7.83
C GLU A 36 11.21 4.68 -6.71
N TYR A 37 10.34 3.74 -7.07
CA TYR A 37 9.91 2.65 -6.19
C TYR A 37 10.38 1.31 -6.74
N ARG A 38 10.94 0.46 -5.86
CA ARG A 38 11.41 -0.89 -6.23
C ARG A 38 10.69 -1.96 -5.42
N ASP A 39 10.47 -3.11 -6.03
CA ASP A 39 9.91 -4.28 -5.37
C ASP A 39 10.79 -4.65 -4.16
N HIS A 40 10.20 -4.67 -2.96
CA HIS A 40 10.91 -4.98 -1.71
C HIS A 40 10.59 -6.38 -1.20
N PHE A 41 9.31 -6.72 -1.07
CA PHE A 41 8.87 -8.08 -0.75
C PHE A 41 7.43 -8.34 -1.20
N THR A 42 7.10 -9.61 -1.35
CA THR A 42 5.76 -10.09 -1.67
C THR A 42 5.10 -10.66 -0.43
N GLU A 43 3.80 -10.43 -0.26
CA GLU A 43 2.99 -11.04 0.80
C GLU A 43 1.58 -11.35 0.30
N TYR A 44 0.89 -12.27 0.98
CA TYR A 44 -0.52 -12.53 0.73
C TYR A 44 -1.39 -11.64 1.62
N ALA A 45 -2.37 -11.00 1.00
CA ALA A 45 -3.32 -10.10 1.63
C ALA A 45 -4.75 -10.51 1.35
N SER A 46 -5.65 -10.18 2.27
CA SER A 46 -7.07 -10.03 1.93
C SER A 46 -7.24 -8.61 1.37
N ALA A 47 -7.62 -8.50 0.09
CA ALA A 47 -7.80 -7.22 -0.58
C ALA A 47 -9.29 -6.90 -0.71
N LEU A 48 -9.70 -5.79 -0.10
CA LEU A 48 -11.06 -5.28 -0.13
C LEU A 48 -11.05 -3.97 -0.93
N PHE A 49 -11.47 -4.05 -2.18
CA PHE A 49 -11.65 -2.88 -3.05
C PHE A 49 -13.04 -2.29 -2.79
N GLY A 50 -13.11 -0.99 -2.47
CA GLY A 50 -14.28 -0.41 -1.82
C GLY A 50 -15.61 -0.61 -2.55
N GLY A 51 -16.60 -1.14 -1.82
CA GLY A 51 -18.03 -1.03 -2.11
C GLY A 51 -18.81 -0.37 -0.95
N GLY A 52 -19.34 0.83 -1.18
CA GLY A 52 -20.59 1.34 -0.62
C GLY A 52 -20.59 2.04 0.74
N SER A 53 -20.16 1.41 1.83
CA SER A 53 -20.63 1.85 3.18
C SER A 53 -19.59 2.54 4.05
N GLU A 54 -18.31 2.19 3.92
CA GLU A 54 -17.20 2.86 4.63
C GLU A 54 -16.57 3.99 3.79
N GLN A 55 -17.21 4.31 2.66
CA GLN A 55 -16.76 5.30 1.67
C GLN A 55 -17.05 6.77 2.06
N ARG A 56 -17.84 7.04 3.11
CA ARG A 56 -18.48 8.36 3.25
C ARG A 56 -17.63 9.49 3.86
N GLU A 57 -16.59 9.18 4.64
CA GLU A 57 -15.71 10.23 5.19
C GLU A 57 -14.48 10.50 4.31
N ALA A 58 -14.01 9.53 3.51
CA ALA A 58 -12.82 9.69 2.67
C ALA A 58 -13.10 10.34 1.29
N ALA A 59 -14.38 10.44 0.89
CA ALA A 59 -14.79 10.88 -0.45
C ALA A 59 -14.92 12.39 -0.65
N GLN A 60 -14.73 13.23 0.38
CA GLN A 60 -15.02 14.67 0.26
C GLN A 60 -13.97 15.49 -0.53
N SER A 61 -12.88 14.90 -1.05
CA SER A 61 -11.82 15.70 -1.71
C SER A 61 -11.26 15.17 -3.03
N GLY A 62 -11.89 14.16 -3.67
CA GLY A 62 -11.60 13.86 -5.08
C GLY A 62 -11.27 12.40 -5.39
N GLY A 63 -12.27 11.69 -5.94
CA GLY A 63 -12.16 10.74 -7.04
C GLY A 63 -11.20 9.54 -6.99
N THR A 64 -10.47 9.30 -5.90
CA THR A 64 -9.44 8.26 -5.88
C THR A 64 -10.02 6.96 -5.31
N GLN A 65 -9.99 5.88 -6.10
CA GLN A 65 -10.43 4.56 -5.65
C GLN A 65 -9.59 4.14 -4.43
N SER A 66 -10.27 3.75 -3.35
CA SER A 66 -9.63 3.26 -2.14
C SER A 66 -9.70 1.73 -2.04
N ALA A 67 -8.67 1.15 -1.43
CA ALA A 67 -8.57 -0.28 -1.18
C ALA A 67 -7.99 -0.54 0.22
N THR A 68 -8.45 -1.63 0.83
CA THR A 68 -7.95 -2.09 2.13
C THR A 68 -7.26 -3.43 1.94
N PHE A 69 -6.02 -3.54 2.42
CA PHE A 69 -5.21 -4.76 2.34
C PHE A 69 -4.89 -5.25 3.75
N GLU A 70 -5.34 -6.46 4.09
CA GLU A 70 -5.04 -7.08 5.38
C GLU A 70 -4.01 -8.19 5.23
N VAL A 71 -2.84 -8.00 5.83
CA VAL A 71 -1.73 -8.97 5.79
C VAL A 71 -1.44 -9.56 7.16
N LEU A 72 -0.67 -10.63 7.19
CA LEU A 72 -0.12 -11.17 8.44
C LEU A 72 0.81 -10.17 9.12
N SER A 73 0.77 -10.15 10.46
CA SER A 73 1.67 -9.35 11.29
C SER A 73 3.06 -10.01 11.35
N ARG A 74 3.88 -9.77 10.32
CA ARG A 74 5.28 -10.22 10.22
C ARG A 74 6.21 -9.04 10.49
N ARG A 75 7.48 -9.31 10.80
CA ARG A 75 8.49 -8.25 11.00
C ARG A 75 8.52 -7.26 9.82
N ARG A 76 8.58 -7.77 8.58
CA ARG A 76 8.63 -6.94 7.36
C ARG A 76 7.38 -6.08 7.17
N THR A 77 6.18 -6.62 7.38
CA THR A 77 4.93 -5.85 7.27
C THR A 77 4.79 -4.82 8.40
N ARG A 78 5.40 -5.07 9.57
CA ARG A 78 5.49 -4.07 10.65
C ARG A 78 6.48 -2.95 10.34
N GLU A 79 7.51 -3.19 9.54
CA GLU A 79 8.50 -2.18 9.14
C GLU A 79 7.99 -1.27 8.00
N VAL A 80 6.86 -1.61 7.35
CA VAL A 80 6.23 -0.78 6.30
C VAL A 80 5.83 0.59 6.86
N THR A 81 6.36 1.67 6.26
CA THR A 81 6.00 3.06 6.54
C THR A 81 5.06 3.61 5.45
N LEU A 82 4.22 4.59 5.79
CA LEU A 82 3.25 5.16 4.84
C LEU A 82 3.93 5.94 3.69
N LYS A 83 5.08 6.57 3.99
CA LYS A 83 5.79 7.44 3.03
C LYS A 83 6.77 6.69 2.14
N ASP A 84 7.38 5.62 2.65
CA ASP A 84 8.42 4.91 1.91
C ASP A 84 7.90 3.64 1.25
N PHE A 85 6.61 3.32 1.36
CA PHE A 85 6.05 2.13 0.75
C PHE A 85 4.76 2.40 0.00
N ARG A 86 4.63 1.71 -1.13
CA ARG A 86 3.38 1.56 -1.87
C ARG A 86 3.11 0.09 -2.15
N ILE A 87 1.86 -0.23 -2.44
CA ILE A 87 1.42 -1.59 -2.77
C ILE A 87 1.22 -1.68 -4.28
N LYS A 88 1.71 -2.75 -4.88
CA LYS A 88 1.39 -3.16 -6.25
C LYS A 88 0.56 -4.44 -6.20
N ASP A 89 -0.60 -4.44 -6.85
CA ASP A 89 -1.44 -5.63 -6.95
C ASP A 89 -0.99 -6.56 -8.10
N THR A 90 -1.64 -7.72 -8.22
CA THR A 90 -1.38 -8.68 -9.31
C THR A 90 -1.71 -8.14 -10.68
N ASP A 91 -2.66 -7.20 -10.76
CA ASP A 91 -3.13 -6.56 -11.99
C ASP A 91 -2.25 -5.40 -12.44
N GLY A 92 -1.15 -5.16 -11.72
CA GLY A 92 -0.15 -4.13 -12.04
C GLY A 92 -0.56 -2.72 -11.64
N GLN A 93 -1.63 -2.55 -10.88
CA GLN A 93 -2.05 -1.27 -10.31
C GLN A 93 -1.21 -0.91 -9.09
N TYR A 94 -0.97 0.39 -8.94
CA TYR A 94 -0.21 0.95 -7.84
C TYR A 94 -1.15 1.64 -6.85
N TRP A 95 -0.87 1.43 -5.56
CA TRP A 95 -1.69 1.88 -4.44
C TRP A 95 -0.80 2.56 -3.40
N ASN A 96 -1.00 3.86 -3.18
CA ASN A 96 -0.28 4.64 -2.18
C ASN A 96 -0.89 4.38 -0.80
N ILE A 97 -0.06 3.97 0.15
CA ILE A 97 -0.53 3.61 1.50
C ILE A 97 -0.80 4.91 2.28
N VAL A 98 -2.05 5.12 2.67
CA VAL A 98 -2.48 6.31 3.43
C VAL A 98 -2.77 5.98 4.89
N GLY A 99 -2.98 4.71 5.22
CA GLY A 99 -3.29 4.27 6.57
C GLY A 99 -2.65 2.92 6.89
N LYS A 100 -2.25 2.76 8.15
CA LYS A 100 -1.75 1.51 8.71
C LYS A 100 -2.34 1.32 10.09
N GLN A 101 -3.12 0.27 10.26
CA GLN A 101 -3.79 -0.08 11.50
C GLN A 101 -3.37 -1.49 11.93
N PRO A 102 -2.67 -1.66 13.06
CA PRO A 102 -2.39 -2.97 13.61
C PRO A 102 -3.68 -3.60 14.14
N LEU A 103 -3.99 -4.83 13.71
CA LEU A 103 -5.13 -5.63 14.20
C LEU A 103 -4.68 -6.58 15.33
N GLY A 104 -3.73 -6.14 16.15
CA GLY A 104 -3.09 -6.99 17.17
C GLY A 104 -2.09 -8.00 16.59
N ARG A 105 -2.11 -9.24 17.09
CA ARG A 105 -1.20 -10.31 16.63
C ARG A 105 -1.66 -10.95 15.32
N GLU A 106 -2.92 -10.77 14.95
CA GLU A 106 -3.58 -11.48 13.85
C GLU A 106 -3.24 -10.88 12.47
N GLY A 107 -2.95 -9.57 12.42
CA GLY A 107 -2.64 -8.92 11.15
C GLY A 107 -2.35 -7.43 11.25
N ILE A 108 -2.10 -6.84 10.08
CA ILE A 108 -2.00 -5.39 9.88
C ILE A 108 -2.92 -5.06 8.72
N ARG A 109 -3.79 -4.07 8.92
CA ARG A 109 -4.63 -3.49 7.89
C ARG A 109 -3.93 -2.27 7.31
N PHE A 110 -3.80 -2.25 5.99
CA PHE A 110 -3.31 -1.11 5.23
C PHE A 110 -4.47 -0.52 4.45
N THR A 111 -4.67 0.79 4.57
CA THR A 111 -5.58 1.53 3.72
C THR A 111 -4.73 2.23 2.67
N ALA A 112 -5.09 2.05 1.40
CA ALA A 112 -4.36 2.63 0.29
C ALA A 112 -5.33 3.26 -0.72
N VAL A 113 -4.82 4.24 -1.45
CA VAL A 113 -5.53 4.93 -2.52
C VAL A 113 -4.82 4.68 -3.83
N ARG A 114 -5.58 4.56 -4.92
CA ARG A 114 -5.01 4.31 -6.24
C ARG A 114 -4.04 5.43 -6.62
N ALA A 115 -2.80 5.08 -6.97
CA ALA A 115 -1.88 6.03 -7.56
C ALA A 115 -2.36 6.29 -8.99
N VAL A 116 -2.72 7.53 -9.28
CA VAL A 116 -3.02 7.96 -10.64
C VAL A 116 -1.67 8.13 -11.33
N ALA A 117 -1.49 7.42 -12.45
CA ALA A 117 -0.34 7.61 -13.33
C ALA A 117 -0.50 8.89 -14.16
#